data_AF-A0A9E4Q0S6-F1
#
_entry.id   AF-A0A9E4Q0S6-F1
#
_cell.length_a   1.000
_cell.length_b   1.000
_cell.length_c   1.000
_cell.angle_alpha   90.00
_cell.angle_beta   90.00
_cell.angle_gamma   90.00
#
_symmetry.space_group_name_H-M   'P 1'
#
loop_
_entity.id
_entity.type
_entity.pdbx_description
1 polymer ?
#
loop_
_entity_poly.entity_id
_entity_poly.type
_entity_poly.pdbx_seq_one_letter_code
_entity_poly.pdbx_strand_id
1 'polypeptide(L)'
;RAQLSADPELEVIGEAENGEAAVELARTLKPEVMLMDIELGEGMTGIEAGYAIKAERPATGIVLLSNHKAKQFIVSSGGWSYLIKRNVRDIDTVLRAVKGAAWGLLVIDPTLTDALRPRQGGALSRLEPGQLKVLELLAQGYSNQAIGRELVMEPTDVQRNLAHVYSKLDIDMRGEVDPRVAAVRTYLEQTSGL
;
A
#
# COMPACT_ATOMS: atom_id res chain seq x y z
N ARG A 1 9.62 -10.78 12.59
CA ARG A 1 11.06 -10.49 12.78
C ARG A 1 11.96 -11.29 11.83
N ALA A 2 12.16 -12.60 12.05
CA ALA A 2 13.17 -13.41 11.34
C ALA A 2 13.10 -13.33 9.80
N GLN A 3 11.90 -13.28 9.22
CA GLN A 3 11.72 -13.17 7.77
C GLN A 3 12.10 -11.78 7.22
N LEU A 4 11.83 -10.71 7.96
CA LEU A 4 12.18 -9.35 7.55
C LEU A 4 13.69 -9.10 7.66
N SER A 5 14.30 -9.66 8.71
CA SER A 5 15.75 -9.56 8.94
C SER A 5 16.61 -10.33 7.92
N ALA A 6 15.99 -11.10 7.02
CA ALA A 6 16.68 -11.78 5.94
C ALA A 6 16.94 -10.86 4.73
N ASP A 7 16.19 -9.75 4.62
CA ASP A 7 16.42 -8.76 3.57
C ASP A 7 17.51 -7.77 4.03
N PRO A 8 18.64 -7.65 3.31
CA PRO A 8 19.77 -6.81 3.73
C PRO A 8 19.46 -5.31 3.69
N GLU A 9 18.37 -4.88 3.03
CA GLU A 9 17.94 -3.48 2.99
C GLU A 9 17.03 -3.12 4.18
N LEU A 10 16.70 -4.07 5.07
CA LEU A 10 15.80 -3.86 6.19
C LEU A 10 16.47 -4.17 7.53
N GLU A 11 16.29 -3.26 8.49
CA GLU A 11 16.68 -3.46 9.89
C GLU A 11 15.44 -3.38 10.79
N VAL A 12 15.21 -4.41 11.61
CA VAL A 12 14.13 -4.40 12.62
C VAL A 12 14.66 -3.72 13.89
N ILE A 13 14.37 -2.44 14.04
CA ILE A 13 14.88 -1.61 15.14
C ILE A 13 14.05 -1.69 16.43
N GLY A 14 12.83 -2.23 16.39
CA GLY A 14 11.99 -2.38 17.56
C GLY A 14 10.70 -3.17 17.30
N GLU A 15 10.06 -3.60 18.39
CA GLU A 15 8.80 -4.33 18.39
C GLU A 15 7.91 -3.80 19.52
N ALA A 16 6.60 -3.74 19.29
CA ALA A 16 5.61 -3.26 20.25
C ALA A 16 4.50 -4.31 20.39
N GLU A 17 3.98 -4.45 21.62
CA GLU A 17 2.97 -5.46 21.96
C GLU A 17 1.53 -4.93 21.87
N ASN A 18 1.34 -3.60 21.81
CA ASN A 18 0.04 -2.93 21.71
C ASN A 18 0.17 -1.54 21.04
N GLY A 19 -0.97 -0.87 20.81
CA GLY A 19 -1.02 0.41 20.09
C GLY A 19 -0.31 1.54 20.82
N GLU A 20 -0.47 1.64 22.14
CA GLU A 20 0.17 2.65 22.98
C GLU A 20 1.70 2.51 22.94
N ALA A 21 2.20 1.29 23.10
CA ALA A 21 3.64 1.00 22.99
C ALA A 21 4.17 1.30 21.59
N ALA A 22 3.39 1.07 20.53
CA ALA A 22 3.78 1.39 19.16
C ALA A 22 3.97 2.90 18.96
N VAL A 23 3.09 3.73 19.54
CA VAL A 23 3.21 5.20 19.49
C VAL A 23 4.48 5.67 20.22
N GLU A 24 4.74 5.19 21.43
CA GLU A 24 5.96 5.56 22.18
C GLU A 24 7.24 5.10 21.48
N LEU A 25 7.23 3.90 20.91
CA LEU A 25 8.34 3.36 20.15
C LEU A 25 8.61 4.23 18.90
N ALA A 26 7.56 4.67 18.20
CA ALA A 26 7.69 5.54 17.03
C ALA A 26 8.34 6.89 17.38
N ARG A 27 8.00 7.47 18.54
CA ARG A 27 8.63 8.70 19.04
C ARG A 27 10.12 8.53 19.29
N THR A 28 10.50 7.40 19.88
CA THR A 28 11.85 7.12 20.34
C THR A 28 12.76 6.68 19.19
N LEU A 29 12.33 5.68 18.43
CA LEU A 29 13.15 5.03 17.40
C LEU A 29 13.04 5.66 16.03
N LYS A 30 12.01 6.49 15.80
CA LYS A 30 11.83 7.26 14.56
C LYS A 30 11.87 6.38 13.29
N PRO A 31 11.10 5.27 13.23
CA PRO A 31 11.17 4.34 12.10
C PRO A 31 10.73 4.99 10.80
N GLU A 32 11.33 4.56 9.69
CA GLU A 32 10.90 4.91 8.33
C GLU A 32 9.56 4.26 7.99
N VAL A 33 9.31 3.06 8.51
CA VAL A 33 8.09 2.30 8.27
C VAL A 33 7.72 1.46 9.50
N MET A 34 6.43 1.38 9.79
CA MET A 34 5.88 0.48 10.79
C MET A 34 4.93 -0.53 10.15
N LEU A 35 5.20 -1.81 10.39
CA LEU A 35 4.30 -2.90 10.11
C LEU A 35 3.43 -3.15 11.34
N MET A 36 2.12 -2.97 11.21
CA MET A 36 1.22 -2.86 12.36
C MET A 36 -0.03 -3.72 12.18
N ASP A 37 -0.34 -4.50 13.20
CA ASP A 37 -1.60 -5.22 13.28
C ASP A 37 -2.77 -4.25 13.53
N ILE A 38 -3.92 -4.44 12.87
CA ILE A 38 -5.15 -3.68 13.19
C ILE A 38 -5.72 -4.11 14.55
N GLU A 39 -5.67 -5.41 14.85
CA GLU A 39 -6.22 -6.03 16.05
C GLU A 39 -5.10 -6.14 17.12
N LEU A 40 -4.81 -5.03 17.80
CA LEU A 40 -3.80 -4.96 18.87
C LEU A 40 -4.32 -5.36 20.26
N GLY A 41 -5.48 -6.02 20.33
CA GLY A 41 -6.10 -6.44 21.58
C GLY A 41 -6.90 -5.32 22.26
N GLU A 42 -6.80 -5.23 23.59
CA GLU A 42 -7.45 -4.19 24.38
C GLU A 42 -6.69 -2.85 24.26
N GLY A 43 -7.44 -1.75 24.22
CA GLY A 43 -6.87 -0.40 24.09
C GLY A 43 -6.88 0.10 22.65
N MET A 44 -5.82 0.80 22.26
CA MET A 44 -5.70 1.45 20.96
C MET A 44 -5.56 0.42 19.82
N THR A 45 -6.44 0.51 18.83
CA THR A 45 -6.34 -0.28 17.59
C THR A 45 -5.14 0.15 16.75
N GLY A 46 -4.70 -0.69 15.81
CA GLY A 46 -3.60 -0.32 14.91
C GLY A 46 -3.92 0.88 14.00
N ILE A 47 -5.19 1.10 13.68
CA ILE A 47 -5.59 2.28 12.89
C ILE A 47 -5.46 3.54 13.74
N GLU A 48 -5.93 3.52 14.98
CA GLU A 48 -5.81 4.65 15.91
C GLU A 48 -4.33 4.96 16.22
N ALA A 49 -3.52 3.92 16.46
CA ALA A 49 -2.08 4.05 16.66
C ALA A 49 -1.39 4.65 15.42
N GLY A 50 -1.73 4.17 14.23
CA GLY A 50 -1.25 4.74 12.97
C GLY A 50 -1.57 6.23 12.84
N TYR A 51 -2.78 6.65 13.22
CA TYR A 51 -3.18 8.07 13.17
C TYR A 51 -2.40 8.91 14.19
N ALA A 52 -2.25 8.42 15.42
CA ALA A 52 -1.44 9.08 16.44
C ALA A 52 0.02 9.23 15.98
N ILE A 53 0.61 8.18 15.42
CA ILE A 53 1.98 8.20 14.86
C ILE A 53 2.08 9.21 13.72
N LYS A 54 1.13 9.22 12.78
CA LYS A 54 1.14 10.15 11.64
C LYS A 54 0.96 11.60 12.06
N ALA A 55 0.20 11.88 13.13
CA ALA A 55 0.02 13.22 13.65
C ALA A 55 1.34 13.83 14.15
N GLU A 56 2.21 13.01 14.74
CA GLU A 56 3.52 13.44 15.25
C GLU A 56 4.65 13.25 14.22
N ARG A 57 4.50 12.26 13.34
CA ARG A 57 5.51 11.81 12.38
C ARG A 57 4.88 11.52 11.01
N PRO A 58 4.52 12.57 10.24
CA PRO A 58 3.86 12.39 8.94
C PRO A 58 4.64 11.52 7.94
N ALA A 59 5.97 11.52 8.04
CA ALA A 59 6.87 10.80 7.15
C ALA A 59 6.94 9.29 7.43
N THR A 60 6.61 8.80 8.63
CA THR A 60 6.70 7.36 8.95
C THR A 60 5.67 6.58 8.14
N GLY A 61 6.10 5.70 7.24
CA GLY A 61 5.24 4.80 6.48
C GLY A 61 4.48 3.85 7.41
N ILE A 62 3.25 3.51 7.05
CA ILE A 62 2.42 2.56 7.80
C ILE A 62 1.99 1.44 6.84
N VAL A 63 2.18 0.20 7.27
CA VAL A 63 1.65 -1.00 6.62
C VAL A 63 0.75 -1.71 7.63
N LEU A 64 -0.55 -1.71 7.37
CA LEU A 64 -1.52 -2.41 8.21
C LEU A 64 -1.61 -3.88 7.84
N LEU A 65 -1.69 -4.74 8.85
CA LEU A 65 -1.92 -6.18 8.74
C LEU A 65 -3.32 -6.51 9.26
N SER A 66 -4.13 -7.17 8.45
CA SER A 66 -5.51 -7.52 8.83
C SER A 66 -5.86 -8.97 8.57
N ASN A 67 -6.75 -9.52 9.40
CA ASN A 67 -7.39 -10.81 9.13
C ASN A 67 -8.57 -10.68 8.15
N HIS A 68 -9.03 -9.47 7.88
CA HIS A 68 -10.27 -9.19 7.14
C HIS A 68 -10.00 -8.63 5.75
N LYS A 69 -10.74 -9.11 4.77
CA LYS A 69 -10.80 -8.54 3.43
C LYS A 69 -11.86 -7.45 3.34
N ALA A 70 -11.78 -6.45 4.21
CA ALA A 70 -12.81 -5.42 4.29
C ALA A 70 -12.28 -4.07 3.83
N LYS A 71 -12.87 -3.55 2.76
CA LYS A 71 -12.48 -2.27 2.14
C LYS A 71 -12.59 -1.08 3.08
N GLN A 72 -13.49 -1.14 4.05
CA GLN A 72 -13.68 -0.10 5.07
C GLN A 72 -12.37 0.23 5.79
N PHE A 73 -11.52 -0.77 6.06
CA PHE A 73 -10.25 -0.56 6.75
C PHE A 73 -9.18 0.09 5.86
N ILE A 74 -9.26 -0.13 4.54
CA ILE A 74 -8.36 0.49 3.57
C ILE A 74 -8.71 1.98 3.41
N VAL A 75 -10.00 2.31 3.43
CA VAL A 75 -10.45 3.70 3.36
C VAL A 75 -10.15 4.42 4.67
N SER A 76 -10.44 3.78 5.82
CA SER A 76 -10.19 4.36 7.14
C SER A 76 -8.71 4.43 7.53
N SER A 77 -7.80 3.84 6.76
CA SER A 77 -6.36 3.99 6.99
C SER A 77 -5.80 5.30 6.42
N GLY A 78 -6.62 6.13 5.76
CA GLY A 78 -6.13 7.38 5.17
C GLY A 78 -5.10 7.17 4.05
N GLY A 79 -5.15 6.01 3.37
CA GLY A 79 -4.26 5.68 2.26
C GLY A 79 -2.90 5.13 2.70
N TRP A 80 -2.86 4.35 3.78
CA TRP A 80 -1.70 3.53 4.16
C TRP A 80 -1.75 2.15 3.50
N SER A 81 -0.57 1.54 3.35
CA SER A 81 -0.44 0.20 2.81
C SER A 81 -1.22 -0.82 3.65
N TYR A 82 -1.79 -1.84 3.01
CA TYR A 82 -2.68 -2.80 3.67
C TYR A 82 -2.46 -4.21 3.13
N LEU A 83 -2.09 -5.13 4.01
CA LEU A 83 -1.85 -6.54 3.70
C LEU A 83 -2.76 -7.47 4.53
N ILE A 84 -3.08 -8.64 3.97
CA ILE A 84 -3.80 -9.68 4.68
C ILE A 84 -2.82 -10.55 5.46
N LYS A 85 -2.98 -10.64 6.78
CA LYS A 85 -2.13 -11.42 7.70
C LYS A 85 -1.87 -12.85 7.24
N ARG A 86 -2.91 -13.51 6.71
CA ARG A 86 -2.82 -14.89 6.23
C ARG A 86 -1.81 -15.04 5.08
N ASN A 87 -1.59 -13.97 4.32
CA ASN A 87 -0.70 -13.92 3.17
C ASN A 87 0.71 -13.41 3.52
N VAL A 88 0.99 -13.04 4.77
CA VAL A 88 2.34 -12.62 5.23
C VAL A 88 3.39 -13.74 5.05
N ARG A 89 2.96 -14.96 4.70
CA ARG A 89 3.84 -16.05 4.26
C ARG A 89 4.53 -15.76 2.92
N ASP A 90 3.92 -14.95 2.06
CA ASP A 90 4.56 -14.42 0.86
C ASP A 90 5.42 -13.22 1.26
N ILE A 91 6.69 -13.50 1.51
CA ILE A 91 7.65 -12.50 1.98
C ILE A 91 7.83 -11.38 0.95
N ASP A 92 7.77 -11.66 -0.34
CA ASP A 92 7.98 -10.64 -1.37
C ASP A 92 6.87 -9.58 -1.33
N THR A 93 5.64 -9.98 -1.06
CA THR A 93 4.51 -9.04 -0.87
C THR A 93 4.72 -8.15 0.35
N VAL A 94 5.20 -8.71 1.47
CA VAL A 94 5.51 -7.94 2.67
C VAL A 94 6.66 -6.97 2.41
N LEU A 95 7.74 -7.42 1.76
CA LEU A 95 8.89 -6.59 1.42
C LEU A 95 8.50 -5.44 0.49
N ARG A 96 7.69 -5.68 -0.54
CA ARG A 96 7.17 -4.62 -1.42
C ARG A 96 6.35 -3.60 -0.65
N ALA A 97 5.50 -4.02 0.28
CA ALA A 97 4.69 -3.11 1.07
C ALA A 97 5.52 -2.28 2.05
N VAL A 98 6.49 -2.89 2.73
CA VAL A 98 7.40 -2.22 3.68
C VAL A 98 8.27 -1.21 2.95
N LYS A 99 8.94 -1.63 1.87
CA LYS A 99 9.75 -0.73 1.04
C LYS A 99 8.86 0.37 0.45
N GLY A 100 7.76 0.03 -0.19
CA GLY A 100 6.82 1.02 -0.74
C GLY A 100 6.36 2.06 0.28
N ALA A 101 5.94 1.64 1.47
CA ALA A 101 5.49 2.55 2.53
C ALA A 101 6.60 3.47 3.05
N ALA A 102 7.85 2.99 3.12
CA ALA A 102 9.01 3.82 3.47
C ALA A 102 9.24 4.95 2.44
N TRP A 103 8.90 4.71 1.16
CA TRP A 103 8.92 5.72 0.09
C TRP A 103 7.61 6.53 -0.01
N GLY A 104 6.69 6.39 0.95
CA GLY A 104 5.40 7.07 0.94
C GLY A 104 4.38 6.50 -0.06
N LEU A 105 4.66 5.33 -0.64
CA LEU A 105 3.76 4.67 -1.58
C LEU A 105 2.67 3.86 -0.86
N LEU A 106 1.55 3.68 -1.56
CA LEU A 106 0.42 2.88 -1.11
C LEU A 106 0.45 1.52 -1.78
N VAL A 107 0.60 0.46 -0.97
CA VAL A 107 0.65 -0.94 -1.43
C VAL A 107 -0.48 -1.75 -0.82
N ILE A 108 -1.19 -2.50 -1.66
CA ILE A 108 -2.38 -3.27 -1.31
C ILE A 108 -2.14 -4.75 -1.59
N ASP A 109 -2.66 -5.61 -0.71
CA ASP A 109 -2.60 -7.06 -0.87
C ASP A 109 -3.14 -7.52 -2.24
N PRO A 110 -2.43 -8.44 -2.94
CA PRO A 110 -2.90 -8.99 -4.21
C PRO A 110 -4.32 -9.56 -4.13
N THR A 111 -4.66 -10.24 -3.03
CA THR A 111 -5.97 -10.87 -2.88
C THR A 111 -7.12 -9.89 -2.70
N LEU A 112 -6.82 -8.62 -2.40
CA LEU A 112 -7.79 -7.54 -2.42
C LEU A 112 -7.92 -7.01 -3.84
N THR A 113 -6.80 -6.73 -4.51
CA THR A 113 -6.84 -6.24 -5.90
C THR A 113 -7.56 -7.20 -6.85
N ASP A 114 -7.41 -8.52 -6.65
CA ASP A 114 -8.08 -9.55 -7.46
C ASP A 114 -9.60 -9.59 -7.26
N ALA A 115 -10.09 -9.13 -6.10
CA ALA A 115 -11.51 -9.09 -5.77
C ALA A 115 -12.18 -7.79 -6.21
N LEU A 116 -11.40 -6.74 -6.48
CA LEU A 116 -11.90 -5.45 -6.89
C LEU A 116 -12.30 -5.46 -8.37
N ARG A 117 -13.44 -4.84 -8.69
CA ARG A 117 -13.94 -4.68 -10.05
C ARG A 117 -14.21 -3.21 -10.33
N PRO A 118 -13.81 -2.65 -11.48
CA PRO A 118 -14.17 -1.28 -11.85
C PRO A 118 -15.68 -1.06 -11.74
N ARG A 119 -16.08 0.05 -11.11
CA ARG A 119 -17.48 0.48 -11.10
C ARG A 119 -17.94 0.82 -12.51
N GLN A 120 -19.17 0.42 -12.84
CA GLN A 120 -19.80 0.83 -14.10
C GLN A 120 -19.91 2.36 -14.15
N GLY A 121 -19.44 2.94 -15.26
CA GLY A 121 -19.43 4.40 -15.47
C GLY A 121 -18.42 5.18 -14.61
N GLY A 122 -17.56 4.51 -13.85
CA GLY A 122 -16.51 5.15 -13.05
C GLY A 122 -15.26 5.51 -13.86
N ALA A 123 -14.32 6.26 -13.27
CA ALA A 123 -13.11 6.69 -13.97
C ALA A 123 -12.28 5.52 -14.53
N LEU A 124 -12.28 4.39 -13.84
CA LEU A 124 -11.58 3.18 -14.26
C LEU A 124 -12.16 2.53 -15.52
N SER A 125 -13.43 2.79 -15.87
CA SER A 125 -14.02 2.25 -17.10
C SER A 125 -13.46 2.93 -18.36
N ARG A 126 -12.69 4.00 -18.22
CA ARG A 126 -11.95 4.67 -19.31
C ARG A 126 -10.63 3.96 -19.65
N LEU A 127 -10.16 3.09 -18.76
CA LEU A 127 -8.90 2.36 -18.94
C LEU A 127 -9.10 1.15 -19.83
N GLU A 128 -8.11 0.89 -20.68
CA GLU A 128 -8.04 -0.36 -21.44
C GLU A 128 -7.66 -1.53 -20.51
N PRO A 129 -7.99 -2.79 -20.86
CA PRO A 129 -7.68 -3.94 -20.01
C PRO A 129 -6.20 -4.02 -19.60
N GLY A 130 -5.26 -3.73 -20.52
CA GLY A 130 -3.83 -3.72 -20.22
C GLY A 130 -3.43 -2.59 -19.26
N GLN A 131 -4.05 -1.41 -19.38
CA GLN A 131 -3.82 -0.27 -18.48
C GLN A 131 -4.33 -0.55 -17.08
N LEU A 132 -5.51 -1.18 -16.97
CA LEU A 132 -6.03 -1.65 -15.70
C LEU A 132 -5.09 -2.67 -15.07
N LYS A 133 -4.54 -3.60 -15.85
CA LYS A 133 -3.61 -4.60 -15.32
C LYS A 133 -2.30 -3.98 -14.81
N VAL A 134 -1.76 -2.99 -15.52
CA VAL A 134 -0.60 -2.21 -15.05
C VAL A 134 -0.94 -1.50 -13.73
N LEU A 135 -2.13 -0.90 -13.60
CA LEU A 135 -2.58 -0.23 -12.39
C LEU A 135 -2.77 -1.20 -11.20
N GLU A 136 -3.29 -2.41 -11.45
CA GLU A 136 -3.39 -3.48 -10.44
C GLU A 136 -2.02 -3.86 -9.88
N LEU A 137 -1.04 -4.12 -10.74
CA LEU A 137 0.32 -4.48 -10.31
C LEU A 137 1.03 -3.31 -9.61
N LEU A 138 0.79 -2.08 -10.07
CA LEU A 138 1.25 -0.87 -9.39
C LEU A 138 0.69 -0.79 -7.96
N ALA A 139 -0.62 -1.06 -7.78
CA ALA A 139 -1.26 -1.09 -6.48
C ALA A 139 -0.70 -2.18 -5.56
N GLN A 140 -0.16 -3.26 -6.12
CA GLN A 140 0.54 -4.31 -5.38
C GLN A 140 2.02 -3.99 -5.09
N GLY A 141 2.46 -2.76 -5.39
CA GLY A 141 3.81 -2.28 -5.10
C GLY A 141 4.89 -2.76 -6.07
N TYR A 142 4.51 -3.29 -7.24
CA TYR A 142 5.50 -3.74 -8.23
C TYR A 142 6.27 -2.54 -8.82
N SER A 143 7.58 -2.73 -9.02
CA SER A 143 8.41 -1.78 -9.78
C SER A 143 8.08 -1.87 -11.27
N ASN A 144 8.41 -0.84 -12.05
CA ASN A 144 8.17 -0.86 -13.51
C ASN A 144 8.86 -2.06 -14.18
N GLN A 145 10.04 -2.43 -13.69
CA GLN A 145 10.76 -3.60 -14.18
C GLN A 145 10.01 -4.91 -13.87
N ALA A 146 9.44 -5.03 -12.66
CA ALA A 146 8.67 -6.21 -12.29
C ALA A 146 7.34 -6.29 -13.05
N ILE A 147 6.64 -5.17 -13.24
CA ILE A 147 5.44 -5.08 -14.10
C ILE A 147 5.78 -5.49 -15.54
N GLY A 148 6.89 -4.98 -16.07
CA GLY A 148 7.34 -5.30 -17.43
C GLY A 148 7.58 -6.79 -17.62
N ARG A 149 8.24 -7.45 -16.65
CA ARG A 149 8.41 -8.91 -16.66
C ARG A 149 7.08 -9.66 -16.61
N GLU A 150 6.17 -9.26 -15.73
CA GLU A 150 4.87 -9.92 -15.55
C GLU A 150 3.99 -9.82 -16.81
N LEU A 151 4.03 -8.66 -17.48
CA LEU A 151 3.19 -8.38 -18.66
C LEU A 151 3.93 -8.58 -19.99
N VAL A 152 5.15 -9.10 -19.97
CA VAL A 152 6.00 -9.32 -21.15
C VAL A 152 6.11 -8.04 -22.00
N MET A 153 6.50 -6.94 -21.34
CA MET A 153 6.67 -5.62 -21.96
C MET A 153 7.89 -4.88 -21.40
N GLU A 154 8.43 -3.92 -22.17
CA GLU A 154 9.59 -3.15 -21.72
C GLU A 154 9.24 -2.20 -20.55
N PRO A 155 10.15 -1.95 -19.59
CA PRO A 155 9.89 -1.04 -18.49
C PRO A 155 9.54 0.39 -18.93
N THR A 156 10.05 0.82 -20.09
CA THR A 156 9.72 2.10 -20.72
C THR A 156 8.28 2.14 -21.23
N ASP A 157 7.76 1.01 -21.71
CA ASP A 157 6.36 0.89 -22.11
C ASP A 157 5.43 0.86 -20.91
N VAL A 158 5.85 0.28 -19.78
CA VAL A 158 5.11 0.41 -18.50
C VAL A 158 5.00 1.88 -18.09
N GLN A 159 6.10 2.64 -18.15
CA GLN A 159 6.09 4.07 -17.81
C GLN A 159 5.15 4.86 -18.74
N ARG A 160 5.15 4.58 -20.05
CA ARG A 160 4.24 5.20 -21.01
C ARG A 160 2.77 4.86 -20.70
N ASN A 161 2.49 3.59 -20.38
CA ASN A 161 1.15 3.17 -19.96
C ASN A 161 0.69 3.88 -18.69
N LEU A 162 1.56 4.01 -17.68
CA LEU A 162 1.25 4.75 -16.46
C LEU A 162 0.96 6.23 -16.74
N ALA A 163 1.73 6.88 -17.61
CA ALA A 163 1.44 8.26 -18.02
C ALA A 163 0.04 8.41 -18.66
N HIS A 164 -0.35 7.46 -19.51
CA HIS A 164 -1.71 7.42 -20.09
C HIS A 164 -2.78 7.15 -19.02
N VAL A 165 -2.52 6.24 -18.07
CA VAL A 165 -3.42 5.99 -16.93
C VAL A 165 -3.63 7.27 -16.13
N TYR A 166 -2.54 7.97 -15.76
CA TYR A 166 -2.63 9.21 -15.00
C TYR A 166 -3.43 10.28 -15.74
N SER A 167 -3.19 10.46 -17.04
CA SER A 167 -3.98 11.37 -17.86
C SER A 167 -5.46 10.99 -17.93
N LYS A 168 -5.79 9.69 -18.12
CA LYS A 168 -7.18 9.22 -18.19
C LYS A 168 -7.90 9.28 -16.85
N LEU A 169 -7.17 9.27 -15.74
CA LEU A 169 -7.71 9.39 -14.37
C LEU A 169 -7.66 10.82 -13.83
N ASP A 170 -7.29 11.79 -14.65
CA ASP A 170 -7.21 13.21 -14.28
C ASP A 170 -6.27 13.46 -13.08
N ILE A 171 -5.18 12.70 -13.00
CA ILE A 171 -4.20 12.77 -11.91
C ILE A 171 -3.20 13.90 -12.17
N ASP A 172 -3.06 14.81 -11.20
CA ASP A 172 -2.07 15.88 -11.24
C ASP A 172 -0.66 15.34 -10.97
N MET A 173 0.16 15.30 -12.02
CA MET A 173 1.55 14.87 -11.96
C MET A 173 2.48 15.84 -11.22
N ARG A 174 2.01 17.06 -10.92
CA ARG A 174 2.77 18.13 -10.26
C ARG A 174 2.17 18.52 -8.90
N GLY A 175 1.18 17.76 -8.44
CA GLY A 175 0.54 17.98 -7.15
C GLY A 175 1.43 17.60 -5.97
N GLU A 176 0.91 17.80 -4.76
CA GLU A 176 1.60 17.45 -3.51
C GLU A 176 1.66 15.94 -3.25
N VAL A 177 0.74 15.18 -3.86
CA VAL A 177 0.62 13.73 -3.69
C VAL A 177 1.35 13.02 -4.84
N ASP A 178 2.14 12.00 -4.51
CA ASP A 178 2.78 11.16 -5.52
C ASP A 178 1.73 10.57 -6.50
N PRO A 179 1.93 10.66 -7.82
CA PRO A 179 0.96 10.19 -8.81
C PRO A 179 0.59 8.71 -8.69
N ARG A 180 1.50 7.85 -8.19
CA ARG A 180 1.20 6.45 -7.90
C ARG A 180 0.23 6.33 -6.75
N VAL A 181 0.44 7.09 -5.67
CA VAL A 181 -0.47 7.11 -4.53
C VAL A 181 -1.84 7.60 -4.96
N ALA A 182 -1.90 8.68 -5.73
CA ALA A 182 -3.15 9.19 -6.28
C ALA A 182 -3.87 8.13 -7.14
N ALA A 183 -3.14 7.45 -8.03
CA ALA A 183 -3.71 6.41 -8.88
C ALA A 183 -4.24 5.21 -8.10
N VAL A 184 -3.52 4.75 -7.08
CA VAL A 184 -3.96 3.63 -6.24
C VAL A 184 -5.17 4.04 -5.39
N ARG A 185 -5.24 5.28 -4.89
CA ARG A 185 -6.44 5.78 -4.21
C ARG A 185 -7.65 5.81 -5.14
N THR A 186 -7.50 6.36 -6.35
CA THR A 186 -8.56 6.35 -7.36
C THR A 186 -8.97 4.92 -7.71
N TYR A 187 -8.02 3.99 -7.84
CA TYR A 187 -8.29 2.58 -8.08
C TYR A 187 -9.17 1.98 -6.97
N LEU A 188 -8.85 2.22 -5.72
CA LEU A 188 -9.62 1.75 -4.58
C LEU A 188 -11.00 2.42 -4.51
N GLU A 189 -11.10 3.72 -4.72
CA GLU A 189 -12.36 4.45 -4.65
C GLU A 189 -13.34 4.07 -5.77
N GLN A 190 -12.83 3.83 -6.97
CA GLN A 190 -13.62 3.59 -8.18
C GLN A 190 -13.86 2.11 -8.47
N THR A 191 -13.45 1.21 -7.57
CA THR A 191 -13.78 -0.21 -7.63
C THR A 191 -14.96 -0.55 -6.70
N SER A 192 -15.67 -1.61 -7.04
CA SER A 192 -16.65 -2.32 -6.21
C SER A 192 -16.09 -3.70 -5.85
N GLY A 193 -16.66 -4.30 -4.81
CA GLY A 193 -16.17 -5.56 -4.26
C GLY A 193 -15.40 -5.36 -2.96
N LEU A 194 -15.36 -6.44 -2.18
CA LEU A 194 -15.05 -6.51 -0.74
C LEU A 194 -16.20 -6.06 0.16
#